data_AF-A0A249E132-F1
#
_entry.id   AF-A0A249E132-F1
#
_cell.length_a   1.000
_cell.length_b   1.000
_cell.length_c   1.000
_cell.angle_alpha   90.00
_cell.angle_beta   90.00
_cell.angle_gamma   90.00
#
_symmetry.space_group_name_H-M   'P 1'
#
loop_
_entity.id
_entity.type
_entity.pdbx_description
1 polymer ?
#
loop_
_entity_poly.entity_id
_entity_poly.type
_entity_poly.pdbx_seq_one_letter_code
_entity_poly.pdbx_strand_id
1 'polypeptide(L)'
;MKQFKMLTNRCVHLILNIGDFNFSILSSFLLIITATLIEIITVFTLDKKTDEFNLLRLIFFISFTVVVTLYFLSKVIKKVEQSRQSLSRLIDQFEIMRARDFFHQDALKKINRDQDRFISTISHELLTPLSGIVGLSHILLDTELNPDRTQYLRTIYINAFTLIHIFNDIMNINKIEAGHNGAR
;
A
#
# COMPACT_ATOMS: atom_id res chain seq x y z
N MET A 1 13.34 18.86 -2.41
CA MET A 1 12.99 19.83 -1.35
C MET A 1 11.50 19.94 -0.99
N LYS A 2 10.53 19.35 -1.73
CA LYS A 2 9.09 19.39 -1.34
C LYS A 2 8.68 18.33 -0.30
N GLN A 3 9.33 17.16 -0.28
CA GLN A 3 9.00 16.04 0.62
C GLN A 3 9.32 16.34 2.09
N PHE A 4 10.44 17.05 2.36
CA PHE A 4 10.83 17.40 3.72
C PHE A 4 9.84 18.37 4.36
N LYS A 5 9.37 19.37 3.61
CA LYS A 5 8.38 20.36 4.06
C LYS A 5 7.01 19.73 4.40
N MET A 6 6.64 18.65 3.70
CA MET A 6 5.39 17.91 3.95
C MET A 6 5.46 17.07 5.23
N LEU A 7 6.62 16.46 5.51
CA LEU A 7 6.89 15.75 6.75
C LEU A 7 6.97 16.70 7.95
N THR A 8 7.63 17.84 7.81
CA THR A 8 7.69 18.85 8.87
C THR A 8 6.29 19.36 9.22
N ASN A 9 5.45 19.63 8.21
CA ASN A 9 4.09 20.12 8.45
C ASN A 9 3.18 19.06 9.09
N ARG A 10 3.34 17.76 8.75
CA ARG A 10 2.61 16.66 9.41
C ARG A 10 3.09 16.43 10.84
N CYS A 11 4.39 16.52 11.13
CA CYS A 11 4.92 16.41 12.49
C CYS A 11 4.45 17.56 13.39
N VAL A 12 4.45 18.80 12.87
CA VAL A 12 3.94 19.97 13.60
C VAL A 12 2.45 19.83 13.87
N HIS A 13 1.66 19.38 12.89
CA HIS A 13 0.22 19.19 13.07
C HIS A 13 -0.13 18.00 13.98
N LEU A 14 0.72 16.97 14.04
CA LEU A 14 0.58 15.86 14.98
C LEU A 14 0.94 16.28 16.40
N ILE A 15 2.03 17.03 16.59
CA ILE A 15 2.47 17.55 17.88
C ILE A 15 1.45 18.54 18.46
N LEU A 16 0.87 19.41 17.63
CA LEU A 16 -0.18 20.34 18.05
C LEU A 16 -1.48 19.61 18.41
N ASN A 17 -1.92 18.63 17.61
CA ASN A 17 -3.19 17.93 17.85
C ASN A 17 -3.12 16.90 18.99
N ILE A 18 -1.94 16.29 19.24
CA ILE A 18 -1.66 15.44 20.41
C ILE A 18 -1.46 16.30 21.66
N GLY A 19 -0.81 17.46 21.51
CA GLY A 19 -0.71 18.48 22.54
C GLY A 19 -2.08 18.98 22.98
N ASP A 20 -2.95 19.38 22.05
CA ASP A 20 -4.32 19.83 22.35
C ASP A 20 -5.21 18.73 22.93
N PHE A 21 -5.03 17.48 22.49
CA PHE A 21 -5.79 16.34 23.03
C PHE A 21 -5.42 16.08 24.48
N ASN A 22 -4.13 15.90 24.78
CA ASN A 22 -3.70 15.68 26.16
C ASN A 22 -3.91 16.93 27.00
N PHE A 23 -3.62 18.12 26.49
CA PHE A 23 -3.76 19.38 27.24
C PHE A 23 -5.21 19.71 27.52
N SER A 24 -6.15 19.56 26.58
CA SER A 24 -7.56 19.85 26.82
C SER A 24 -8.23 18.83 27.75
N ILE A 25 -7.82 17.57 27.69
CA ILE A 25 -8.36 16.51 28.55
C ILE A 25 -7.75 16.63 29.95
N LEU A 26 -6.43 16.72 30.04
CA LEU A 26 -5.69 16.86 31.29
C LEU A 26 -6.03 18.17 32.00
N SER A 27 -6.19 19.28 31.27
CA SER A 27 -6.62 20.57 31.86
C SER A 27 -8.05 20.51 32.39
N SER A 28 -8.96 19.80 31.71
CA SER A 28 -10.33 19.61 32.21
C SER A 28 -10.36 18.73 33.46
N PHE A 29 -9.60 17.63 33.48
CA PHE A 29 -9.46 16.80 34.67
C PHE A 29 -8.81 17.57 35.82
N LEU A 30 -7.80 18.37 35.53
CA LEU A 30 -7.14 19.25 36.51
C LEU A 30 -8.13 20.26 37.10
N LEU A 31 -8.97 20.89 36.28
CA LEU A 31 -10.02 21.81 36.75
C LEU A 31 -11.03 21.10 37.65
N ILE A 32 -11.49 19.91 37.26
CA ILE A 32 -12.42 19.11 38.08
C ILE A 32 -11.77 18.73 39.41
N ILE A 33 -10.51 18.28 39.41
CA ILE A 33 -9.76 17.94 40.62
C ILE A 33 -9.56 19.15 41.52
N THR A 34 -9.19 20.31 40.97
CA THR A 34 -9.04 21.54 41.76
C THR A 34 -10.36 22.01 42.34
N ALA A 35 -11.46 21.86 41.59
CA ALA A 35 -12.79 22.21 42.05
C ALA A 35 -13.20 21.32 43.24
N THR A 36 -13.07 20.00 43.12
CA THR A 36 -13.42 19.09 44.22
C THR A 36 -12.53 19.29 45.45
N LEU A 37 -11.25 19.63 45.27
CA LEU A 37 -10.33 19.96 46.38
C LEU A 37 -10.77 21.22 47.13
N ILE A 38 -11.17 22.27 46.40
CA ILE A 38 -11.70 23.52 46.98
C ILE A 38 -12.98 23.25 47.78
N GLU A 39 -13.86 22.38 47.27
CA GLU A 39 -15.09 21.97 47.95
C GLU A 39 -14.79 21.27 49.29
N ILE A 40 -13.88 20.29 49.29
CA ILE A 40 -13.46 19.55 50.50
C ILE A 40 -12.86 20.51 51.55
N ILE A 41 -11.98 21.42 51.15
CA ILE A 41 -11.35 22.39 52.05
C ILE A 41 -12.40 23.34 52.65
N THR A 42 -13.36 23.78 51.84
CA THR A 42 -14.43 24.69 52.28
C THR A 42 -15.32 24.01 53.32
N VAL A 43 -15.70 22.75 53.10
CA VAL A 43 -16.48 21.95 54.07
C VAL A 43 -15.71 21.75 55.37
N PHE A 44 -14.43 21.39 55.30
CA PHE A 44 -13.60 21.18 56.50
C PHE A 44 -13.38 22.46 57.33
N THR A 45 -13.29 23.62 56.67
CA THR A 45 -13.03 24.90 57.36
C THR A 45 -14.30 25.50 57.99
N LEU A 46 -15.49 25.23 57.43
CA LEU A 46 -16.77 25.78 57.91
C LEU A 46 -17.50 24.96 58.98
N ASP A 47 -16.94 23.83 59.42
CA ASP A 47 -17.55 22.90 60.41
C ASP A 47 -17.82 23.52 61.81
N LYS A 48 -17.43 24.78 62.06
CA LYS A 48 -17.68 25.46 63.35
C LYS A 48 -18.87 26.42 63.40
N LYS A 49 -19.60 26.67 62.30
CA LYS A 49 -20.82 27.49 62.36
C LYS A 49 -21.82 27.07 61.29
N THR A 50 -22.87 26.38 61.74
CA THR A 50 -24.04 25.99 60.94
C THR A 50 -24.80 27.23 60.51
N ASP A 51 -24.80 27.51 59.20
CA ASP A 51 -25.57 28.57 58.58
C ASP A 51 -26.18 28.05 57.27
N GLU A 52 -27.41 28.46 56.96
CA GLU A 52 -28.22 28.01 55.81
C GLU A 52 -27.50 28.19 54.44
N PHE A 53 -26.45 29.02 54.39
CA PHE A 53 -25.61 29.28 53.22
C PHE A 53 -24.79 28.06 52.72
N ASN A 54 -24.60 27.02 53.53
CA ASN A 54 -23.82 25.84 53.13
C ASN A 54 -24.51 24.99 52.05
N LEU A 55 -25.82 24.81 52.13
CA LEU A 55 -26.58 24.03 51.13
C LEU A 55 -26.59 24.72 49.76
N LEU A 56 -26.81 26.04 49.76
CA LEU A 56 -26.83 26.83 48.52
C LEU A 56 -25.46 26.80 47.81
N ARG A 57 -24.36 26.88 48.57
CA ARG A 57 -23.01 26.81 48.02
C ARG A 57 -22.72 25.43 47.39
N LEU A 58 -23.14 24.34 48.02
CA LEU A 58 -22.98 22.98 47.51
C LEU A 58 -23.77 22.75 46.20
N ILE A 59 -25.03 23.20 46.16
CA ILE A 59 -25.89 23.08 44.97
C ILE A 59 -25.28 23.85 43.79
N PHE A 60 -24.76 25.06 44.03
CA PHE A 60 -24.09 25.85 42.99
C PHE A 60 -22.83 25.15 42.46
N PHE A 61 -22.06 24.52 43.35
CA PHE A 61 -20.83 23.82 43.00
C PHE A 61 -21.07 22.55 42.17
N ILE A 62 -22.06 21.76 42.58
CA ILE A 62 -22.49 20.55 41.85
C ILE A 62 -23.02 20.96 40.47
N SER A 63 -23.86 22.00 40.40
CA SER A 63 -24.38 22.51 39.13
C SER A 63 -23.26 22.93 38.18
N PHE A 64 -22.24 23.64 38.68
CA PHE A 64 -21.10 24.07 37.89
C PHE A 64 -20.28 22.87 37.39
N THR A 65 -20.00 21.91 38.27
CA THR A 65 -19.22 20.71 37.94
C THR A 65 -19.91 19.84 36.89
N VAL A 66 -21.23 19.67 37.00
CA VAL A 66 -22.03 18.90 36.03
C VAL A 66 -22.01 19.57 34.65
N VAL A 67 -22.15 20.89 34.57
CA VAL A 67 -22.10 21.63 33.29
C VAL A 67 -20.74 21.46 32.60
N VAL A 68 -19.64 21.60 33.35
CA VAL A 68 -18.28 21.40 32.82
C VAL A 68 -18.06 19.96 32.35
N THR A 69 -18.51 18.98 33.12
CA THR A 69 -18.38 17.56 32.80
C THR A 69 -19.15 17.20 31.53
N LEU A 70 -20.38 17.69 31.38
CA LEU A 70 -21.21 17.45 30.19
C LEU A 70 -20.61 18.09 28.93
N TYR A 71 -20.08 19.32 29.04
CA TYR A 71 -19.39 19.98 27.94
C TYR A 71 -18.20 19.14 27.45
N PHE A 72 -17.40 18.63 28.39
CA PHE A 72 -16.24 17.81 28.08
C PHE A 72 -16.62 16.47 27.44
N LEU A 73 -17.62 15.78 28.00
CA LEU A 73 -18.13 14.53 27.43
C LEU A 73 -18.59 14.72 25.98
N SER A 74 -19.31 15.82 25.70
CA SER A 74 -19.73 16.16 24.33
C SER A 74 -18.54 16.36 23.38
N LYS A 75 -17.47 17.01 23.84
CA LYS A 75 -16.24 17.22 23.05
C LYS A 75 -15.55 15.90 22.72
N VAL A 76 -15.45 14.98 23.70
CA VAL A 76 -14.88 13.65 23.51
C VAL A 76 -15.71 12.84 22.52
N ILE A 77 -17.03 12.80 22.68
CA ILE A 77 -17.94 12.07 21.78
C ILE A 77 -17.79 12.56 20.33
N LYS A 78 -17.81 13.89 20.11
CA LYS A 78 -17.61 14.47 18.77
C LYS A 78 -16.27 14.06 18.15
N LYS A 79 -15.21 13.99 18.95
CA LYS A 79 -13.88 13.61 18.46
C LYS A 79 -13.80 12.12 18.13
N VAL A 80 -14.38 11.26 18.97
CA VAL A 80 -14.47 9.81 18.70
C VAL A 80 -15.22 9.55 17.41
N GLU A 81 -16.34 10.25 17.22
CA GLU A 81 -17.15 10.16 16.00
C GLU A 81 -16.36 10.57 14.75
N GLN A 82 -15.64 11.70 14.81
CA GLN A 82 -14.76 12.13 13.72
C GLN A 82 -13.66 11.11 13.38
N SER A 83 -13.09 10.46 14.40
CA SER A 83 -12.07 9.42 14.20
C SER A 83 -12.66 8.19 13.50
N ARG A 84 -13.85 7.75 13.93
CA ARG A 84 -14.58 6.63 13.31
C ARG A 84 -14.90 6.91 11.85
N GLN A 85 -15.40 8.10 11.54
CA GLN A 85 -15.69 8.52 10.16
C GLN A 85 -14.44 8.55 9.28
N SER A 86 -13.31 9.02 9.83
CA SER A 86 -12.05 9.04 9.09
C SER A 86 -11.55 7.63 8.77
N LEU A 87 -11.67 6.71 9.72
CA LEU A 87 -11.31 5.31 9.51
C LEU A 87 -12.22 4.63 8.49
N SER A 88 -13.53 4.87 8.54
CA SER A 88 -14.48 4.35 7.55
C SER A 88 -14.10 4.78 6.12
N ARG A 89 -13.81 6.07 5.92
CA ARG A 89 -13.39 6.58 4.60
C ARG A 89 -12.10 5.94 4.10
N LEU A 90 -11.14 5.68 5.00
CA LEU A 90 -9.90 5.01 4.61
C LEU A 90 -10.16 3.57 4.19
N ILE A 91 -11.01 2.84 4.91
CA ILE A 91 -11.40 1.47 4.56
C ILE A 91 -12.07 1.45 3.17
N ASP A 92 -13.03 2.34 2.92
CA ASP A 92 -13.71 2.43 1.62
C ASP A 92 -12.73 2.74 0.48
N GLN A 93 -11.78 3.65 0.71
CA GLN A 93 -10.75 3.97 -0.27
C GLN A 93 -9.81 2.79 -0.55
N PHE A 94 -9.39 2.07 0.50
CA PHE A 94 -8.57 0.88 0.33
C PHE A 94 -9.31 -0.22 -0.42
N GLU A 95 -10.62 -0.38 -0.21
CA GLU A 95 -11.42 -1.35 -0.93
C GLU A 95 -11.52 -1.03 -2.43
N ILE A 96 -11.78 0.22 -2.78
CA ILE A 96 -11.79 0.69 -4.18
C ILE A 96 -10.42 0.51 -4.83
N MET A 97 -9.34 0.85 -4.13
CA MET A 97 -7.98 0.70 -4.63
C MET A 97 -7.63 -0.78 -4.86
N ARG A 98 -8.00 -1.66 -3.92
CA ARG A 98 -7.78 -3.10 -4.04
C ARG A 98 -8.55 -3.71 -5.20
N ALA A 99 -9.80 -3.30 -5.43
CA ALA A 99 -10.57 -3.73 -6.58
C ALA A 99 -9.88 -3.34 -7.89
N ARG A 100 -9.41 -2.08 -7.99
CA ARG A 100 -8.66 -1.60 -9.15
C ARG A 100 -7.37 -2.39 -9.37
N ASP A 101 -6.59 -2.61 -8.32
CA ASP A 101 -5.32 -3.34 -8.40
C ASP A 101 -5.56 -4.80 -8.84
N PHE A 102 -6.64 -5.42 -8.37
CA PHE A 102 -7.02 -6.76 -8.80
C PHE A 102 -7.28 -6.84 -10.30
N PHE A 103 -8.06 -5.90 -10.86
CA PHE A 103 -8.32 -5.86 -12.31
C PHE A 103 -7.04 -5.65 -13.13
N HIS A 104 -6.15 -4.76 -12.69
CA HIS A 104 -4.87 -4.55 -13.38
C HIS A 104 -3.96 -5.78 -13.31
N GLN A 105 -3.86 -6.40 -12.13
CA GLN A 105 -3.06 -7.62 -11.98
C GLN A 105 -3.61 -8.78 -12.81
N ASP A 106 -4.93 -8.94 -12.89
CA ASP A 106 -5.53 -10.00 -13.70
C ASP A 106 -5.28 -9.77 -15.20
N ALA A 107 -5.44 -8.54 -15.67
CA ALA A 107 -5.14 -8.18 -17.06
C ALA A 107 -3.67 -8.42 -17.41
N LEU A 108 -2.73 -8.02 -16.55
CA LEU A 108 -1.30 -8.27 -16.74
C LEU A 108 -0.98 -9.77 -16.71
N LYS A 109 -1.55 -10.53 -15.77
CA LYS A 109 -1.38 -11.99 -15.71
C LYS A 109 -1.90 -12.67 -16.97
N LYS A 110 -3.01 -12.20 -17.53
CA LYS A 110 -3.55 -12.72 -18.78
C LYS A 110 -2.60 -12.45 -19.94
N ILE A 111 -2.14 -11.21 -20.09
CA ILE A 111 -1.17 -10.82 -21.13
C ILE A 111 0.10 -11.67 -21.03
N ASN A 112 0.66 -11.83 -19.83
CA ASN A 112 1.86 -12.63 -19.62
C ASN A 112 1.63 -14.10 -20.00
N ARG A 113 0.51 -14.71 -19.59
CA ARG A 113 0.19 -16.10 -19.96
C ARG A 113 0.01 -16.27 -21.47
N ASP A 114 -0.65 -15.31 -22.12
CA ASP A 114 -0.87 -15.34 -23.57
C ASP A 114 0.48 -15.19 -24.32
N GLN A 115 1.37 -14.31 -23.84
CA GLN A 115 2.72 -14.15 -24.35
C GLN A 115 3.56 -15.43 -24.15
N ASP A 116 3.57 -16.01 -22.96
CA ASP A 116 4.30 -17.25 -22.67
C ASP A 116 3.84 -18.40 -23.58
N ARG A 117 2.52 -18.52 -23.76
CA ARG A 117 1.93 -19.53 -24.63
C ARG A 117 2.33 -19.31 -26.09
N PHE A 118 2.21 -18.07 -26.58
CA PHE A 118 2.60 -17.72 -27.95
C PHE A 118 4.07 -18.04 -28.20
N ILE A 119 4.96 -17.58 -27.32
CA ILE A 119 6.40 -17.75 -27.44
C ILE A 119 6.78 -19.24 -27.38
N SER A 120 6.21 -20.02 -26.46
CA SER A 120 6.46 -21.47 -26.37
C SER A 120 5.98 -22.22 -27.61
N THR A 121 4.75 -21.94 -28.08
CA THR A 121 4.19 -22.61 -29.27
C THR A 121 5.00 -22.31 -30.52
N ILE A 122 5.24 -21.02 -30.81
CA ILE A 122 6.00 -20.61 -32.00
C ILE A 122 7.42 -21.18 -31.96
N SER A 123 8.01 -21.32 -30.77
CA SER A 123 9.33 -21.95 -30.63
C SER A 123 9.42 -23.34 -31.17
N HIS A 124 8.52 -24.21 -30.71
CA HIS A 124 8.52 -25.61 -31.11
C HIS A 124 8.13 -25.76 -32.59
N GLU A 125 7.26 -24.88 -33.09
CA GLU A 125 6.85 -24.87 -34.48
C GLU A 125 7.90 -24.32 -35.45
N LEU A 126 8.80 -23.43 -35.01
CA LEU A 126 9.91 -22.91 -35.84
C LEU A 126 11.17 -23.78 -35.75
N LEU A 127 11.47 -24.36 -34.59
CA LEU A 127 12.62 -25.25 -34.41
C LEU A 127 12.54 -26.47 -35.32
N THR A 128 11.37 -27.09 -35.43
CA THR A 128 11.16 -28.31 -36.23
C THR A 128 11.51 -28.12 -37.72
N PRO A 129 10.97 -27.13 -38.45
CA PRO A 129 11.35 -26.89 -39.85
C PRO A 129 12.78 -26.37 -40.01
N LEU A 130 13.29 -25.53 -39.11
CA LEU A 130 14.67 -25.03 -39.19
C LEU A 130 15.69 -26.15 -38.99
N SER A 131 15.48 -27.04 -38.00
CA SER A 131 16.31 -28.23 -37.82
C SER A 131 16.23 -29.18 -39.01
N GLY A 132 15.06 -29.27 -39.66
CA GLY A 132 14.91 -29.98 -40.93
C GLY A 132 15.74 -29.38 -42.06
N ILE A 133 15.72 -28.05 -42.22
CA ILE A 133 16.53 -27.34 -43.22
C ILE A 133 18.03 -27.53 -42.95
N VAL A 134 18.47 -27.43 -41.69
CA VAL A 134 19.86 -27.69 -41.29
C VAL A 134 20.27 -29.13 -41.58
N GLY A 135 19.45 -30.10 -41.21
CA GLY A 135 19.74 -31.53 -41.46
C GLY A 135 19.80 -31.88 -42.95
N LEU A 136 18.81 -31.42 -43.72
CA LEU A 136 18.77 -31.66 -45.16
C LEU A 136 19.91 -30.96 -45.90
N SER A 137 20.21 -29.70 -45.54
CA SER A 137 21.34 -28.98 -46.13
C SER A 137 22.69 -29.63 -45.80
N HIS A 138 22.86 -30.17 -44.58
CA HIS A 138 24.04 -30.93 -44.21
C HIS A 138 24.19 -32.22 -45.04
N ILE A 139 23.12 -33.01 -45.17
CA ILE A 139 23.14 -34.25 -45.96
C ILE A 139 23.45 -33.95 -47.43
N LEU A 140 22.88 -32.88 -48.00
CA LEU A 140 23.14 -32.48 -49.37
C LEU A 140 24.58 -32.00 -49.56
N LEU A 141 25.18 -31.32 -48.57
CA LEU A 141 26.57 -30.88 -48.61
C LEU A 141 27.57 -32.06 -48.63
N ASP A 142 27.18 -33.24 -48.18
CA ASP A 142 28.00 -34.47 -48.22
C ASP A 142 27.96 -35.19 -49.59
N THR A 143 27.25 -34.65 -50.58
CA THR A 143 27.12 -35.21 -51.95
C THR A 143 28.02 -34.52 -52.98
N GLU A 144 28.22 -35.13 -54.15
CA GLU A 144 28.93 -34.50 -55.27
C GLU A 144 28.13 -33.32 -55.85
N LEU A 145 28.59 -32.10 -55.58
CA LEU A 145 27.96 -30.85 -55.99
C LEU A 145 28.91 -29.97 -56.80
N ASN A 146 28.37 -29.24 -57.76
CA ASN A 146 29.10 -28.16 -58.44
C ASN A 146 29.41 -27.02 -57.44
N PRO A 147 30.59 -26.36 -57.52
CA PRO A 147 31.00 -25.27 -56.63
C PRO A 147 29.92 -24.20 -56.34
N ASP A 148 29.12 -23.80 -57.33
CA ASP A 148 28.06 -22.80 -57.12
C ASP A 148 26.94 -23.32 -56.19
N ARG A 149 26.52 -24.58 -56.37
CA ARG A 149 25.49 -25.23 -55.54
C ARG A 149 25.97 -25.48 -54.12
N THR A 150 27.24 -25.85 -53.96
CA THR A 150 27.90 -26.00 -52.65
C THR A 150 27.90 -24.68 -51.89
N GLN A 151 28.18 -23.56 -52.58
CA GLN A 151 28.13 -22.24 -51.97
C GLN A 151 26.70 -21.87 -51.52
N TYR A 152 25.69 -22.10 -52.36
CA TYR A 152 24.29 -21.83 -51.99
C TYR A 152 23.81 -22.68 -50.80
N LEU A 153 24.10 -23.98 -50.79
CA LEU A 153 23.74 -24.87 -49.68
C LEU A 153 24.46 -24.50 -48.38
N ARG A 154 25.73 -24.11 -48.47
CA ARG A 154 26.49 -23.62 -47.31
C ARG A 154 25.86 -22.34 -46.74
N THR A 155 25.42 -21.41 -47.60
CA THR A 155 24.72 -20.20 -47.15
C THR A 155 23.38 -20.53 -46.49
N ILE A 156 22.59 -21.45 -47.05
CA ILE A 156 21.32 -21.90 -46.46
C ILE A 156 21.56 -22.54 -45.08
N TYR A 157 22.55 -23.43 -44.98
CA TYR A 157 22.93 -24.08 -43.72
C TYR A 157 23.32 -23.05 -42.66
N ILE A 158 24.23 -22.12 -42.98
CA ILE A 158 24.70 -21.09 -42.04
C ILE A 158 23.52 -20.21 -41.60
N ASN A 159 22.67 -19.76 -42.53
CA ASN A 159 21.55 -18.89 -42.21
C ASN A 159 20.52 -19.60 -41.31
N ALA A 160 20.18 -20.85 -41.60
CA ALA A 160 19.26 -21.64 -40.78
C ALA A 160 19.85 -21.91 -39.39
N PHE A 161 21.13 -22.24 -39.31
CA PHE A 161 21.86 -22.44 -38.05
C PHE A 161 21.90 -21.16 -37.20
N THR A 162 22.21 -20.01 -37.82
CA THR A 162 22.19 -18.71 -37.15
C THR A 162 20.80 -18.33 -36.66
N LEU A 163 19.74 -18.58 -37.45
CA LEU A 163 18.36 -18.32 -37.03
C LEU A 163 17.96 -19.15 -35.80
N ILE A 164 18.34 -20.43 -35.74
CA ILE A 164 18.08 -21.28 -34.57
C ILE A 164 18.75 -20.68 -33.32
N HIS A 165 20.01 -20.23 -33.44
CA HIS A 165 20.73 -19.62 -32.32
C HIS A 165 20.09 -18.32 -31.83
N ILE A 166 19.80 -17.39 -32.74
CA ILE A 166 19.12 -16.13 -32.38
C ILE A 166 17.78 -16.41 -31.71
N PHE A 167 17.01 -17.33 -32.26
CA PHE A 167 15.71 -17.70 -31.71
C PHE A 167 15.84 -18.28 -30.29
N ASN A 168 16.81 -19.16 -30.06
CA ASN A 168 17.07 -19.76 -28.76
C ASN A 168 17.53 -18.72 -27.72
N ASP A 169 18.31 -17.72 -28.13
CA ASP A 169 18.74 -16.62 -27.26
C ASP A 169 17.56 -15.74 -26.83
N ILE A 170 16.68 -15.38 -27.77
CA ILE A 170 15.43 -14.65 -27.48
C ILE A 170 14.56 -15.46 -26.50
N MET A 171 14.49 -16.77 -26.67
CA MET A 171 13.76 -17.66 -25.76
C MET A 171 14.33 -17.67 -24.34
N ASN A 172 15.65 -17.69 -24.21
CA ASN A 172 16.30 -17.69 -22.91
C ASN A 172 16.09 -16.37 -22.17
N ILE A 173 16.10 -15.22 -22.88
CA ILE A 173 15.81 -13.91 -22.29
C ILE A 173 14.39 -13.88 -21.71
N ASN A 174 13.38 -14.33 -22.48
CA ASN A 174 11.98 -14.36 -22.01
C ASN A 174 11.81 -15.26 -20.78
N LYS A 175 12.48 -16.42 -20.72
CA LYS A 175 12.45 -17.31 -19.54
C LYS A 175 13.07 -16.67 -18.29
N ILE A 176 14.16 -15.91 -18.45
CA ILE A 176 14.82 -15.21 -17.35
C ILE A 176 13.92 -14.09 -16.81
N GLU A 177 13.28 -13.30 -17.68
CA GLU A 177 12.33 -12.25 -17.29
C GLU A 177 11.11 -12.83 -16.54
N ALA A 178 10.57 -13.95 -17.00
CA ALA A 178 9.47 -14.65 -16.32
C ALA A 178 9.90 -15.16 -14.93
N GLY A 179 11.12 -15.70 -14.80
CA GLY A 179 11.68 -16.15 -13.52
C GLY A 179 11.97 -15.01 -12.53
N HIS A 180 12.34 -13.83 -13.03
CA HIS A 180 12.61 -12.65 -12.20
C HIS A 180 11.33 -12.00 -11.65
N ASN A 181 10.24 -12.01 -12.43
CA ASN A 181 8.96 -11.42 -12.04
C ASN A 181 8.09 -12.30 -11.13
N GLY A 182 8.43 -13.59 -10.95
CA GLY A 182 7.73 -14.52 -10.05
C GLY A 182 8.23 -14.53 -8.61
N ALA A 183 9.33 -13.83 -8.30
CA ALA A 183 10.00 -13.87 -7.00
C ALA A 183 9.80 -12.61 -6.13
N ARG A 184 8.81 -11.77 -6.44
CA ARG A 184 8.54 -10.52 -5.70
C ARG A 184 7.09 -10.38 -5.28
#